data_AF-T2IFG1-F1
#
_entry.id   AF-T2IFG1-F1
#
_cell.length_a   1.000
_cell.length_b   1.000
_cell.length_c   1.000
_cell.angle_alpha   90.00
_cell.angle_beta   90.00
_cell.angle_gamma   90.00
#
_symmetry.space_group_name_H-M   'P 1'
#
loop_
_entity.id
_entity.type
_entity.pdbx_description
1 polymer ?
#
loop_
_entity_poly.entity_id
_entity_poly.type
_entity_poly.pdbx_seq_one_letter_code
_entity_poly.pdbx_strand_id
1 'polypeptide(L)'
;MKKLLKNLLFNRPQLWGVPLLCAASVPFIVAYWQPSDPSVETTPQTSTLPPLSQLQPSQQQSEVRAKGHSPRQNSEVQKPYLKQPTLKEPEVETEETKESAKPTKKSEVKKQVSSPPSQMSPPSPPVSPKSLAPAPANYQPPPLDIRVAILRDAPGTTLGVSGQAVVSDRNNKRLKTLSGSQGWNVRPNGGSLSFGGESVPGVVWVQPTKESLIYVGDRWYRGKILLVSKGNSLLVVNHVNFEQYLYSVVGSEMHANAPTEALKAQAIAARSYALVHMIRPASSWYDLGNTQRWQVYKGLNSEYNTGHHAVRSTKGQILSHRGGVVESLYAATDEIVARAHKGRGMSQTGAYELARKGYDYQQILDYYYPGVGLARLVLSN
;
A
#
# COMPACT_ATOMS: atom_id res chain seq x y z
N MET A 1 7.36 59.13 -19.56
CA MET A 1 7.46 60.14 -18.48
C MET A 1 6.33 59.92 -17.49
N LYS A 2 6.68 59.79 -16.19
CA LYS A 2 5.90 60.10 -14.96
C LYS A 2 4.51 59.44 -14.81
N LYS A 3 4.34 58.43 -13.94
CA LYS A 3 4.29 58.40 -12.46
C LYS A 3 2.85 58.51 -11.90
N LEU A 4 2.53 57.53 -11.03
CA LEU A 4 1.67 57.57 -9.83
C LEU A 4 0.15 57.76 -9.97
N LEU A 5 -0.62 56.82 -9.42
CA LEU A 5 -1.16 56.97 -8.05
C LEU A 5 -1.58 55.61 -7.45
N LYS A 6 -1.33 55.46 -6.14
CA LYS A 6 -1.69 54.32 -5.28
C LYS A 6 -3.02 54.61 -4.55
N ASN A 7 -3.69 53.51 -4.20
CA ASN A 7 -4.57 53.28 -3.04
C ASN A 7 -5.87 54.08 -2.91
N LEU A 8 -6.99 53.33 -2.81
CA LEU A 8 -7.95 53.48 -1.71
C LEU A 8 -8.84 52.22 -1.60
N LEU A 9 -8.84 51.65 -0.40
CA LEU A 9 -9.70 50.57 0.08
C LEU A 9 -11.16 51.04 0.15
N PHE A 10 -12.14 50.18 -0.20
CA PHE A 10 -13.41 50.10 0.53
C PHE A 10 -14.06 48.72 0.34
N ASN A 11 -14.87 48.39 1.33
CA ASN A 11 -15.25 47.05 1.80
C ASN A 11 -16.71 46.73 1.44
N ARG A 12 -17.02 45.43 1.23
CA ARG A 12 -18.34 44.74 1.22
C ARG A 12 -19.21 44.77 -0.07
N PRO A 13 -20.24 43.89 -0.21
CA PRO A 13 -20.24 42.42 -0.14
C PRO A 13 -21.12 41.72 -1.23
N GLN A 14 -20.95 40.40 -1.36
CA GLN A 14 -21.97 39.37 -1.70
C GLN A 14 -22.58 39.23 -3.12
N LEU A 15 -22.79 37.94 -3.46
CA LEU A 15 -23.59 37.33 -4.53
C LEU A 15 -22.86 37.05 -5.86
N TRP A 16 -22.22 35.87 -5.91
CA TRP A 16 -21.87 35.22 -7.17
C TRP A 16 -22.87 34.13 -7.49
N GLY A 17 -23.43 34.24 -8.69
CA GLY A 17 -24.38 33.33 -9.28
C GLY A 17 -23.81 31.95 -9.59
N VAL A 18 -24.73 31.00 -9.62
CA VAL A 18 -24.56 29.63 -10.12
C VAL A 18 -24.32 29.66 -11.62
N PRO A 19 -23.43 28.82 -12.16
CA PRO A 19 -23.70 28.17 -13.42
C PRO A 19 -23.87 26.66 -13.22
N LEU A 20 -24.89 26.17 -13.92
CA LEU A 20 -25.41 24.82 -13.94
C LEU A 20 -24.78 24.03 -15.10
N LEU A 21 -24.88 22.69 -15.04
CA LEU A 21 -24.43 21.65 -16.01
C LEU A 21 -22.95 21.24 -15.89
N CYS A 22 -22.56 19.95 -15.90
CA CYS A 22 -23.15 18.77 -16.53
C CYS A 22 -22.91 17.50 -15.67
N ALA A 23 -23.85 16.57 -15.77
CA ALA A 23 -23.81 15.25 -15.16
C ALA A 23 -22.67 14.38 -15.70
N ALA A 24 -21.88 13.80 -14.79
CA ALA A 24 -21.17 12.56 -15.01
C ALA A 24 -21.55 11.61 -13.87
N SER A 25 -22.19 10.51 -14.22
CA SER A 25 -22.64 9.44 -13.32
C SER A 25 -21.45 8.83 -12.58
N VAL A 26 -21.30 9.21 -11.31
CA VAL A 26 -20.45 8.51 -10.34
C VAL A 26 -21.33 7.48 -9.64
N PRO A 27 -20.97 6.18 -9.58
CA PRO A 27 -21.70 5.24 -8.74
C PRO A 27 -21.57 5.69 -7.28
N PHE A 28 -22.72 6.02 -6.67
CA PHE A 28 -22.81 6.33 -5.26
C PHE A 28 -22.49 5.07 -4.45
N ILE A 29 -21.32 5.03 -3.80
CA ILE A 29 -21.03 4.05 -2.76
C ILE A 29 -21.78 4.51 -1.50
N VAL A 30 -22.90 3.87 -1.20
CA VAL A 30 -23.68 4.11 0.02
C VAL A 30 -23.29 3.06 1.06
N ALA A 31 -22.84 3.49 2.23
CA ALA A 31 -22.64 2.63 3.39
C ALA A 31 -23.96 2.55 4.18
N TYR A 32 -24.62 1.40 4.18
CA TYR A 32 -25.81 1.16 5.01
C TYR A 32 -25.44 0.50 6.35
N TRP A 33 -26.11 0.95 7.40
CA TRP A 33 -26.20 0.29 8.71
C TRP A 33 -27.57 -0.37 8.79
N GLN A 34 -27.63 -1.68 9.08
CA GLN A 34 -28.88 -2.43 9.11
C GLN A 34 -28.91 -3.34 10.37
N PRO A 35 -29.89 -3.15 11.27
CA PRO A 35 -30.11 -4.05 12.40
C PRO A 35 -30.82 -5.34 11.96
N SER A 36 -30.49 -6.44 12.62
CA SER A 36 -30.90 -7.81 12.31
C SER A 36 -32.27 -8.20 12.88
N ASP A 37 -33.10 -8.88 12.08
CA ASP A 37 -34.18 -9.75 12.53
C ASP A 37 -33.99 -11.18 11.95
N PRO A 38 -34.39 -12.25 12.65
CA PRO A 38 -34.01 -13.62 12.31
C PRO A 38 -35.05 -14.40 11.50
N SER A 39 -34.59 -15.53 10.96
CA SER A 39 -35.33 -16.71 10.44
C SER A 39 -35.57 -16.76 8.93
N VAL A 40 -34.90 -17.69 8.24
CA VAL A 40 -35.51 -18.85 7.54
C VAL A 40 -34.37 -19.81 7.11
N GLU A 41 -34.53 -21.09 7.47
CA GLU A 41 -33.70 -22.24 7.08
C GLU A 41 -33.84 -22.63 5.60
N THR A 42 -32.76 -23.09 4.98
CA THR A 42 -32.81 -24.23 4.04
C THR A 42 -31.43 -24.86 3.84
N THR A 43 -31.38 -26.18 4.02
CA THR A 43 -30.22 -27.11 3.88
C THR A 43 -30.10 -27.67 2.44
N PRO A 44 -29.05 -28.46 2.09
CA PRO A 44 -28.17 -28.16 0.94
C PRO A 44 -28.28 -29.17 -0.22
N GLN A 45 -27.65 -28.86 -1.37
CA GLN A 45 -27.33 -29.85 -2.39
C GLN A 45 -25.83 -29.88 -2.72
N THR A 46 -25.31 -31.10 -2.67
CA THR A 46 -23.93 -31.55 -2.86
C THR A 46 -23.71 -31.92 -4.32
N SER A 47 -22.59 -31.51 -4.93
CA SER A 47 -22.11 -32.10 -6.19
C SER A 47 -20.69 -32.63 -6.01
N THR A 48 -20.55 -33.94 -6.17
CA THR A 48 -19.35 -34.76 -6.04
C THR A 48 -18.38 -34.58 -7.22
N LEU A 49 -17.07 -34.56 -6.92
CA LEU A 49 -15.99 -34.64 -7.91
C LEU A 49 -15.55 -36.11 -8.11
N PRO A 50 -15.10 -36.52 -9.30
CA PRO A 50 -14.67 -37.89 -9.59
C PRO A 50 -13.25 -38.20 -9.03
N PRO A 51 -12.90 -39.49 -8.82
CA PRO A 51 -11.74 -39.91 -8.05
C PRO A 51 -10.40 -39.89 -8.81
N LEU A 52 -9.32 -39.64 -8.05
CA LEU A 52 -7.92 -39.75 -8.47
C LEU A 52 -7.55 -41.22 -8.77
N SER A 53 -7.61 -41.64 -10.03
CA SER A 53 -7.05 -42.94 -10.45
C SER A 53 -6.45 -42.93 -11.86
N GLN A 54 -6.21 -41.76 -12.46
CA GLN A 54 -5.80 -41.68 -13.88
C GLN A 54 -4.54 -40.85 -14.15
N LEU A 55 -3.52 -40.94 -13.30
CA LEU A 55 -2.19 -40.40 -13.65
C LEU A 55 -1.09 -41.40 -13.25
N GLN A 56 -0.59 -42.14 -14.24
CA GLN A 56 0.69 -42.85 -14.17
C GLN A 56 1.74 -42.12 -15.02
N PRO A 57 3.02 -42.08 -14.60
CA PRO A 57 4.10 -41.38 -15.29
C PRO A 57 4.90 -42.29 -16.22
N SER A 58 5.34 -41.77 -17.37
CA SER A 58 6.32 -42.42 -18.24
C SER A 58 7.67 -41.68 -18.16
N GLN A 59 8.69 -42.39 -17.67
CA GLN A 59 10.11 -42.09 -17.91
C GLN A 59 10.61 -42.86 -19.13
N GLN A 60 11.63 -42.31 -19.82
CA GLN A 60 12.85 -42.97 -20.32
C GLN A 60 13.71 -41.90 -21.03
N GLN A 61 14.92 -41.56 -20.53
CA GLN A 61 16.26 -42.16 -20.82
C GLN A 61 16.75 -41.83 -22.25
N SER A 62 18.00 -41.42 -22.54
CA SER A 62 19.31 -41.87 -22.02
C SER A 62 20.49 -40.99 -22.53
N GLU A 63 21.54 -40.86 -21.69
CA GLU A 63 23.01 -40.97 -21.97
C GLU A 63 23.69 -40.08 -23.06
N VAL A 64 24.98 -39.69 -23.08
CA VAL A 64 26.25 -40.18 -22.49
C VAL A 64 27.27 -39.00 -22.41
N ARG A 65 28.20 -39.09 -21.45
CA ARG A 65 29.68 -38.91 -21.59
C ARG A 65 30.36 -37.69 -20.94
N ALA A 66 31.04 -38.00 -19.84
CA ALA A 66 32.10 -37.23 -19.23
C ALA A 66 33.45 -37.40 -19.96
N LYS A 67 34.25 -36.32 -19.99
CA LYS A 67 35.72 -36.31 -19.83
C LYS A 67 36.12 -34.95 -19.26
N GLY A 68 37.04 -34.98 -18.30
CA GLY A 68 37.19 -33.97 -17.26
C GLY A 68 38.12 -32.80 -17.57
N HIS A 69 38.16 -31.87 -16.61
CA HIS A 69 39.36 -31.35 -15.94
C HIS A 69 38.90 -30.32 -14.88
N SER A 70 39.41 -30.45 -13.66
CA SER A 70 39.43 -29.40 -12.62
C SER A 70 40.90 -28.97 -12.48
N PRO A 71 41.23 -27.72 -12.08
CA PRO A 71 41.09 -27.38 -10.66
C PRO A 71 40.71 -25.91 -10.34
N ARG A 72 40.06 -25.78 -9.16
CA ARG A 72 40.17 -24.71 -8.15
C ARG A 72 39.76 -23.27 -8.54
N GLN A 73 38.76 -22.74 -7.83
CA GLN A 73 38.99 -21.77 -6.73
C GLN A 73 37.70 -21.53 -5.92
N ASN A 74 37.83 -21.65 -4.60
CA ASN A 74 36.83 -21.28 -3.60
C ASN A 74 36.62 -19.76 -3.60
N SER A 75 35.37 -19.31 -3.56
CA SER A 75 35.01 -18.08 -2.85
C SER A 75 33.56 -18.16 -2.37
N GLU A 76 33.46 -18.33 -1.07
CA GLU A 76 32.27 -18.39 -0.25
C GLU A 76 31.78 -16.95 -0.04
N VAL A 77 30.66 -16.56 -0.66
CA VAL A 77 30.07 -15.23 -0.44
C VAL A 77 29.06 -15.33 0.69
N GLN A 78 29.52 -14.94 1.88
CA GLN A 78 28.73 -14.76 3.08
C GLN A 78 27.74 -13.59 2.92
N LYS A 79 26.50 -13.82 3.38
CA LYS A 79 25.44 -12.82 3.50
C LYS A 79 25.74 -11.88 4.69
N PRO A 80 25.69 -10.55 4.56
CA PRO A 80 25.91 -9.67 5.70
C PRO A 80 24.65 -9.54 6.56
N TYR A 81 24.80 -9.96 7.82
CA TYR A 81 23.88 -9.72 8.94
C TYR A 81 24.21 -8.35 9.54
N LEU A 82 23.24 -7.44 9.60
CA LEU A 82 23.41 -6.12 10.23
C LEU A 82 23.38 -6.26 11.76
N LYS A 83 24.52 -5.99 12.41
CA LYS A 83 24.64 -5.79 13.87
C LYS A 83 24.14 -4.40 14.27
N GLN A 84 23.51 -4.33 15.44
CA GLN A 84 23.04 -3.11 16.11
C GLN A 84 24.20 -2.20 16.57
N PRO A 85 24.05 -0.87 16.59
CA PRO A 85 25.08 0.02 17.11
C PRO A 85 25.04 0.13 18.64
N THR A 86 26.14 -0.22 19.28
CA THR A 86 26.49 0.09 20.67
C THR A 86 26.82 1.57 20.82
N LEU A 87 26.16 2.24 21.76
CA LEU A 87 26.46 3.61 22.22
C LEU A 87 27.82 3.62 22.95
N LYS A 88 28.69 4.58 22.60
CA LYS A 88 29.88 4.95 23.39
C LYS A 88 29.67 6.36 23.94
N GLU A 89 29.83 6.51 25.24
CA GLU A 89 30.04 7.79 25.94
C GLU A 89 31.34 8.46 25.47
N PRO A 90 31.42 9.79 25.44
CA PRO A 90 32.70 10.49 25.42
C PRO A 90 33.14 10.93 26.82
N GLU A 91 34.42 10.64 27.09
CA GLU A 91 35.22 11.11 28.22
C GLU A 91 35.42 12.63 28.22
N VAL A 92 35.63 13.16 29.42
CA VAL A 92 35.91 14.56 29.76
C VAL A 92 37.42 14.80 29.71
N GLU A 93 37.86 15.85 29.02
CA GLU A 93 39.17 16.48 29.25
C GLU A 93 39.03 18.00 29.29
N THR A 94 39.63 18.57 30.33
CA THR A 94 39.62 19.97 30.78
C THR A 94 40.85 20.72 30.30
N GLU A 95 40.70 21.99 29.91
CA GLU A 95 41.78 22.99 30.03
C GLU A 95 41.20 24.40 30.26
N GLU A 96 41.73 25.08 31.27
CA GLU A 96 41.36 26.41 31.77
C GLU A 96 42.13 27.55 31.08
N THR A 97 41.58 28.77 31.07
CA THR A 97 42.30 29.98 31.56
C THR A 97 41.40 31.22 31.70
N LYS A 98 41.34 31.73 32.95
CA LYS A 98 41.40 33.13 33.47
C LYS A 98 40.47 34.24 32.91
N GLU A 99 39.98 35.24 33.65
CA GLU A 99 39.84 35.58 35.09
C GLU A 99 39.08 36.94 35.14
N SER A 100 38.24 37.13 36.18
CA SER A 100 38.05 38.39 36.96
C SER A 100 36.62 39.01 37.12
N ALA A 101 36.19 38.99 38.40
CA ALA A 101 35.42 39.98 39.19
C ALA A 101 33.85 40.03 39.25
N LYS A 102 33.34 39.40 40.34
CA LYS A 102 32.15 39.56 41.24
C LYS A 102 31.36 40.91 41.32
N PRO A 103 30.23 41.00 42.09
CA PRO A 103 29.12 40.07 42.36
C PRO A 103 27.70 40.73 42.30
N THR A 104 26.62 39.97 42.03
CA THR A 104 25.29 40.33 42.59
C THR A 104 24.36 39.13 42.70
N LYS A 105 23.56 39.11 43.78
CA LYS A 105 22.80 37.98 44.32
C LYS A 105 21.55 37.62 43.50
N LYS A 106 21.36 36.30 43.35
CA LYS A 106 20.13 35.48 43.43
C LYS A 106 18.81 36.08 42.91
N SER A 107 18.26 35.44 41.87
CA SER A 107 16.89 34.92 41.86
C SER A 107 16.76 33.85 40.78
N GLU A 108 16.63 32.61 41.22
CA GLU A 108 16.55 31.39 40.43
C GLU A 108 15.07 31.11 40.11
N VAL A 109 14.65 31.41 38.88
CA VAL A 109 13.34 30.99 38.37
C VAL A 109 13.53 29.60 37.76
N LYS A 110 13.23 28.56 38.54
CA LYS A 110 13.02 27.19 38.04
C LYS A 110 11.93 27.22 36.98
N LYS A 111 12.33 27.18 35.71
CA LYS A 111 11.45 26.79 34.61
C LYS A 111 11.20 25.28 34.79
N GLN A 112 10.03 24.93 35.32
CA GLN A 112 9.51 23.57 35.27
C GLN A 112 9.48 23.13 33.81
N VAL A 113 10.48 22.33 33.43
CA VAL A 113 10.37 21.45 32.27
C VAL A 113 9.42 20.36 32.70
N SER A 114 8.15 20.48 32.28
CA SER A 114 7.18 19.40 32.42
C SER A 114 7.73 18.18 31.67
N SER A 115 7.95 17.11 32.40
CA SER A 115 8.20 15.78 31.87
C SER A 115 7.17 15.42 30.79
N PRO A 116 7.56 14.69 29.72
CA PRO A 116 6.59 14.07 28.83
C PRO A 116 5.68 13.14 29.64
N PRO A 117 4.38 12.99 29.31
CA PRO A 117 3.52 12.08 30.05
C PRO A 117 4.07 10.65 29.90
N SER A 118 4.44 10.04 31.02
CA SER A 118 4.73 8.61 31.10
C SER A 118 3.55 7.82 30.54
N GLN A 119 3.87 6.94 29.60
CA GLN A 119 2.95 6.00 28.96
C GLN A 119 2.24 5.15 30.04
N MET A 120 0.96 5.42 30.28
CA MET A 120 0.08 4.43 30.89
C MET A 120 -0.08 3.30 29.88
N SER A 121 0.43 2.11 30.22
CA SER A 121 0.06 0.89 29.51
C SER A 121 -1.47 0.78 29.51
N PRO A 122 -2.11 0.56 28.36
CA PRO A 122 -3.56 0.43 28.35
C PRO A 122 -3.95 -0.81 29.17
N PRO A 123 -5.05 -0.73 29.94
CA PRO A 123 -5.56 -1.84 30.76
C PRO A 123 -5.97 -3.05 29.90
N SER A 124 -6.43 -4.13 30.52
CA SER A 124 -7.04 -5.28 29.82
C SER A 124 -8.03 -4.84 28.74
N PRO A 125 -8.17 -5.59 27.62
CA PRO A 125 -8.96 -5.17 26.48
C PRO A 125 -10.40 -4.81 26.91
N PRO A 126 -10.86 -3.57 26.68
CA PRO A 126 -12.22 -3.17 27.03
C PRO A 126 -13.20 -3.89 26.11
N VAL A 127 -14.40 -4.26 26.58
CA VAL A 127 -15.42 -4.90 25.72
C VAL A 127 -15.63 -4.05 24.46
N SER A 128 -15.38 -4.61 23.27
CA SER A 128 -15.41 -3.91 21.98
C SER A 128 -16.80 -3.28 21.76
N PRO A 129 -16.95 -1.95 21.87
CA PRO A 129 -18.27 -1.34 21.90
C PRO A 129 -18.91 -1.19 20.51
N LYS A 130 -18.15 -1.43 19.43
CA LYS A 130 -18.55 -1.13 18.04
C LYS A 130 -18.16 -2.25 17.08
N SER A 131 -18.89 -3.36 17.15
CA SER A 131 -18.72 -4.42 16.14
C SER A 131 -19.50 -4.13 14.87
N LEU A 132 -18.81 -4.11 13.74
CA LEU A 132 -19.47 -4.16 12.44
C LEU A 132 -20.15 -5.52 12.31
N ALA A 133 -21.44 -5.52 11.93
CA ALA A 133 -22.17 -6.75 11.68
C ALA A 133 -21.40 -7.69 10.73
N PRO A 134 -21.45 -9.01 10.96
CA PRO A 134 -20.83 -9.99 10.08
C PRO A 134 -21.21 -9.75 8.61
N ALA A 135 -20.30 -10.07 7.69
CA ALA A 135 -20.63 -10.00 6.28
C ALA A 135 -21.69 -11.07 5.94
N PRO A 136 -22.67 -10.78 5.06
CA PRO A 136 -23.51 -11.81 4.47
C PRO A 136 -22.67 -12.95 3.91
N ALA A 137 -23.19 -14.18 3.96
CA ALA A 137 -22.42 -15.38 3.58
C ALA A 137 -21.86 -15.32 2.14
N ASN A 138 -22.60 -14.69 1.23
CA ASN A 138 -22.25 -14.52 -0.18
C ASN A 138 -21.59 -13.16 -0.50
N TYR A 139 -21.22 -12.37 0.51
CA TYR A 139 -20.66 -11.05 0.29
C TYR A 139 -19.36 -11.12 -0.54
N GLN A 140 -19.30 -10.33 -1.60
CA GLN A 140 -18.07 -10.05 -2.34
C GLN A 140 -17.80 -8.56 -2.32
N PRO A 141 -16.55 -8.13 -2.07
CA PRO A 141 -16.20 -6.73 -2.19
C PRO A 141 -16.36 -6.28 -3.66
N PRO A 142 -16.68 -5.00 -3.89
CA PRO A 142 -16.71 -4.44 -5.23
C PRO A 142 -15.42 -4.74 -6.00
N PRO A 143 -15.48 -5.17 -7.27
CA PRO A 143 -14.32 -5.52 -8.08
C PRO A 143 -13.61 -4.25 -8.58
N LEU A 144 -13.03 -3.50 -7.64
CA LEU A 144 -12.29 -2.29 -7.92
C LEU A 144 -10.88 -2.63 -8.39
N ASP A 145 -10.36 -1.85 -9.34
CA ASP A 145 -8.97 -1.88 -9.77
C ASP A 145 -8.27 -0.60 -9.30
N ILE A 146 -7.16 -0.75 -8.57
CA ILE A 146 -6.32 0.36 -8.14
C ILE A 146 -5.14 0.54 -9.09
N ARG A 147 -4.76 1.81 -9.32
CA ARG A 147 -3.73 2.23 -10.27
C ARG A 147 -2.52 2.74 -9.50
N VAL A 148 -1.45 1.95 -9.48
CA VAL A 148 -0.24 2.26 -8.70
C VAL A 148 0.91 2.62 -9.63
N ALA A 149 1.45 3.83 -9.52
CA ALA A 149 2.69 4.17 -10.22
C ALA A 149 3.86 3.42 -9.58
N ILE A 150 4.40 2.43 -10.30
CA ILE A 150 5.49 1.58 -9.82
C ILE A 150 6.86 2.04 -10.30
N LEU A 151 6.93 2.72 -11.45
CA LEU A 151 8.10 3.45 -11.93
C LEU A 151 7.66 4.81 -12.46
N ARG A 152 8.38 5.86 -12.07
CA ARG A 152 8.18 7.23 -12.53
C ARG A 152 9.52 7.78 -13.00
N ASP A 153 9.47 8.62 -14.01
CA ASP A 153 10.63 9.35 -14.54
C ASP A 153 11.81 8.44 -14.91
N ALA A 154 11.52 7.18 -15.28
CA ALA A 154 12.54 6.17 -15.55
C ALA A 154 13.06 6.27 -16.99
N PRO A 155 14.36 6.04 -17.27
CA PRO A 155 14.87 6.00 -18.65
C PRO A 155 14.46 4.75 -19.43
N GLY A 156 13.80 3.80 -18.76
CA GLY A 156 13.37 2.52 -19.31
C GLY A 156 13.19 1.47 -18.21
N THR A 157 12.76 0.27 -18.59
CA THR A 157 12.66 -0.90 -17.71
C THR A 157 12.75 -2.19 -18.51
N THR A 158 12.91 -3.32 -17.82
CA THR A 158 12.77 -4.64 -18.41
C THR A 158 11.43 -5.24 -18.00
N LEU A 159 10.67 -5.73 -18.98
CA LEU A 159 9.45 -6.49 -18.77
C LEU A 159 9.69 -7.98 -18.99
N GLY A 160 9.01 -8.80 -18.19
CA GLY A 160 8.88 -10.23 -18.41
C GLY A 160 7.46 -10.67 -18.08
N VAL A 161 7.08 -11.88 -18.49
CA VAL A 161 5.77 -12.45 -18.15
C VAL A 161 5.99 -13.88 -17.66
N SER A 162 5.15 -14.40 -16.77
CA SER A 162 5.31 -15.80 -16.31
C SER A 162 4.67 -16.81 -17.27
N GLY A 163 3.76 -16.35 -18.12
CA GLY A 163 3.02 -17.17 -19.09
C GLY A 163 2.97 -16.47 -20.44
N GLN A 164 1.80 -15.96 -20.83
CA GLN A 164 1.66 -15.10 -22.00
C GLN A 164 1.03 -13.77 -21.62
N ALA A 165 1.32 -12.73 -22.40
CA ALA A 165 0.62 -11.46 -22.31
C ALA A 165 0.38 -10.86 -23.68
N VAL A 166 -0.69 -10.08 -23.81
CA VAL A 166 -1.00 -9.30 -25.00
C VAL A 166 -0.58 -7.87 -24.76
N VAL A 167 0.22 -7.32 -25.68
CA VAL A 167 0.48 -5.90 -25.76
C VAL A 167 -0.53 -5.26 -26.70
N SER A 168 -1.23 -4.23 -26.25
CA SER A 168 -2.22 -3.51 -27.06
C SER A 168 -2.10 -2.00 -26.90
N ASP A 169 -2.59 -1.26 -27.90
CA ASP A 169 -2.72 0.20 -27.78
C ASP A 169 -3.91 0.61 -26.89
N ARG A 170 -4.17 1.93 -26.80
CA ARG A 170 -5.30 2.48 -26.03
C ARG A 170 -6.68 2.08 -26.55
N ASN A 171 -6.77 1.67 -27.82
CA ASN A 171 -8.02 1.25 -28.47
C ASN A 171 -8.19 -0.27 -28.42
N ASN A 172 -7.39 -0.97 -27.61
CA ASN A 172 -7.34 -2.43 -27.53
C ASN A 172 -6.90 -3.12 -28.82
N LYS A 173 -6.28 -2.40 -29.77
CA LYS A 173 -5.67 -3.03 -30.95
C LYS A 173 -4.45 -3.81 -30.49
N ARG A 174 -4.44 -5.12 -30.75
CA ARG A 174 -3.30 -5.99 -30.45
C ARG A 174 -2.10 -5.58 -31.29
N LEU A 175 -0.96 -5.39 -30.62
CA LEU A 175 0.32 -5.02 -31.22
C LEU A 175 1.29 -6.21 -31.22
N LYS A 176 1.37 -6.94 -30.10
CA LYS A 176 2.31 -8.06 -29.91
C LYS A 176 1.79 -9.03 -28.85
N THR A 177 2.32 -10.25 -28.87
CA THR A 177 2.16 -11.24 -27.80
C THR A 177 3.52 -11.53 -27.17
N LEU A 178 3.59 -11.51 -25.84
CA LEU A 178 4.78 -11.83 -25.05
C LEU A 178 4.67 -13.28 -24.54
N SER A 179 5.82 -13.96 -24.45
CA SER A 179 5.93 -15.31 -23.88
C SER A 179 6.91 -15.32 -22.70
N GLY A 180 6.68 -16.18 -21.72
CA GLY A 180 7.32 -16.09 -20.41
C GLY A 180 8.77 -16.56 -20.30
N SER A 181 9.37 -16.96 -21.41
CA SER A 181 10.78 -17.27 -21.53
C SER A 181 11.63 -16.08 -22.01
N GLN A 182 11.03 -14.89 -22.19
CA GLN A 182 11.69 -13.73 -22.80
C GLN A 182 11.56 -12.47 -21.95
N GLY A 183 12.69 -11.76 -21.80
CA GLY A 183 12.75 -10.41 -21.25
C GLY A 183 12.72 -9.36 -22.36
N TRP A 184 12.01 -8.26 -22.12
CA TRP A 184 11.76 -7.21 -23.09
C TRP A 184 12.21 -5.87 -22.53
N ASN A 185 13.19 -5.24 -23.18
CA ASN A 185 13.58 -3.88 -22.83
C ASN A 185 12.55 -2.88 -23.36
N VAL A 186 12.05 -2.02 -22.48
CA VAL A 186 11.07 -0.98 -22.79
C VAL A 186 11.69 0.37 -22.47
N ARG A 187 11.70 1.29 -23.43
CA ARG A 187 12.26 2.64 -23.27
C ARG A 187 11.34 3.69 -23.88
N PRO A 188 11.28 4.91 -23.32
CA PRO A 188 10.61 6.02 -23.97
C PRO A 188 11.38 6.44 -25.24
N ASN A 189 10.65 6.83 -26.28
CA ASN A 189 11.21 7.33 -27.53
C ASN A 189 10.35 8.50 -28.04
N GLY A 190 10.42 9.63 -27.32
CA GLY A 190 9.59 10.81 -27.57
C GLY A 190 8.11 10.49 -27.38
N GLY A 191 7.31 10.68 -28.42
CA GLY A 191 5.87 10.34 -28.43
C GLY A 191 5.56 8.83 -28.51
N SER A 192 6.58 7.98 -28.66
CA SER A 192 6.46 6.52 -28.83
C SER A 192 7.19 5.77 -27.72
N LEU A 193 7.02 4.45 -27.66
CA LEU A 193 7.85 3.55 -26.85
C LEU A 193 8.68 2.67 -27.78
N SER A 194 9.92 2.39 -27.41
CA SER A 194 10.68 1.27 -27.97
C SER A 194 10.41 0.04 -27.10
N PHE A 195 9.87 -1.03 -27.68
CA PHE A 195 9.52 -2.28 -27.00
C PHE A 195 10.26 -3.44 -27.68
N GLY A 196 11.37 -3.89 -27.07
CA GLY A 196 12.23 -4.90 -27.67
C GLY A 196 12.88 -4.44 -28.99
N GLY A 197 13.14 -3.15 -29.13
CA GLY A 197 13.71 -2.55 -30.35
C GLY A 197 12.67 -2.03 -31.35
N GLU A 198 11.42 -2.49 -31.27
CA GLU A 198 10.35 -2.03 -32.16
C GLU A 198 9.66 -0.77 -31.63
N SER A 199 9.29 0.15 -32.51
CA SER A 199 8.50 1.32 -32.13
C SER A 199 7.02 0.95 -32.00
N VAL A 200 6.43 1.28 -30.84
CA VAL A 200 5.00 1.12 -30.54
C VAL A 200 4.42 2.46 -30.06
N PRO A 201 3.09 2.66 -30.07
CA PRO A 201 2.47 3.87 -29.56
C PRO A 201 2.96 4.25 -28.16
N GLY A 202 3.01 5.55 -27.85
CA GLY A 202 3.51 6.05 -26.57
C GLY A 202 2.70 5.60 -25.35
N VAL A 203 1.55 4.96 -25.53
CA VAL A 203 0.80 4.33 -24.44
C VAL A 203 0.30 2.97 -24.87
N VAL A 204 0.72 1.95 -24.13
CA VAL A 204 0.35 0.56 -24.38
C VAL A 204 0.00 -0.15 -23.09
N TRP A 205 -0.94 -1.09 -23.20
CA TRP A 205 -1.27 -2.05 -22.17
C TRP A 205 -0.45 -3.31 -22.35
N VAL A 206 -0.04 -3.92 -21.24
CA VAL A 206 0.46 -5.28 -21.17
C VAL A 206 -0.51 -6.06 -20.29
N GLN A 207 -1.32 -6.89 -20.94
CA GLN A 207 -2.39 -7.67 -20.30
C GLN A 207 -1.95 -9.14 -20.25
N PRO A 208 -1.69 -9.72 -19.06
CA PRO A 208 -1.38 -11.15 -18.98
C PRO A 208 -2.62 -11.98 -19.33
N THR A 209 -2.40 -13.13 -19.97
CA THR A 209 -3.44 -14.14 -20.16
C THR A 209 -3.51 -15.03 -18.93
N LYS A 210 -4.73 -15.40 -18.50
CA LYS A 210 -4.95 -16.18 -17.25
C LYS A 210 -4.34 -15.45 -16.03
N GLU A 211 -4.08 -16.17 -14.94
CA GLU A 211 -3.38 -15.70 -13.73
C GLU A 211 -1.86 -15.53 -13.91
N SER A 212 -1.39 -15.19 -15.13
CA SER A 212 0.04 -14.93 -15.34
C SER A 212 0.46 -13.62 -14.67
N LEU A 213 1.73 -13.55 -14.28
CA LEU A 213 2.34 -12.40 -13.63
C LEU A 213 3.16 -11.60 -14.64
N ILE A 214 3.34 -10.31 -14.36
CA ILE A 214 4.23 -9.43 -15.13
C ILE A 214 5.43 -9.06 -14.26
N TYR A 215 6.63 -9.33 -14.75
CA TYR A 215 7.87 -8.85 -14.17
C TYR A 215 8.13 -7.43 -14.67
N VAL A 216 8.47 -6.50 -13.77
CA VAL A 216 8.86 -5.13 -14.12
C VAL A 216 10.11 -4.77 -13.33
N GLY A 217 11.23 -4.61 -14.03
CA GLY A 217 12.51 -4.19 -13.45
C GLY A 217 13.14 -5.24 -12.56
N ASP A 218 12.64 -5.36 -11.32
CA ASP A 218 13.23 -6.15 -10.23
C ASP A 218 12.26 -7.13 -9.56
N ARG A 219 10.97 -7.13 -9.92
CA ARG A 219 9.95 -7.94 -9.23
C ARG A 219 8.70 -8.23 -10.06
N TRP A 220 7.94 -9.21 -9.57
CA TRP A 220 6.68 -9.67 -10.16
C TRP A 220 5.46 -8.92 -9.60
N TYR A 221 4.49 -8.66 -10.47
CA TYR A 221 3.23 -7.99 -10.17
C TYR A 221 2.04 -8.80 -10.70
N ARG A 222 0.92 -8.71 -9.97
CA ARG A 222 -0.40 -9.17 -10.43
C ARG A 222 -1.05 -8.11 -11.32
N GLY A 223 -2.11 -8.51 -12.01
CA GLY A 223 -2.89 -7.61 -12.84
C GLY A 223 -2.15 -7.19 -14.11
N LYS A 224 -2.56 -6.06 -14.68
CA LYS A 224 -2.04 -5.55 -15.95
C LYS A 224 -1.13 -4.34 -15.73
N ILE A 225 -0.28 -4.06 -16.73
CA ILE A 225 0.63 -2.91 -16.71
C ILE A 225 0.23 -1.93 -17.81
N LEU A 226 0.17 -0.65 -17.46
CA LEU A 226 0.12 0.45 -18.41
C LEU A 226 1.52 1.05 -18.52
N LEU A 227 2.05 1.12 -19.74
CA LEU A 227 3.28 1.81 -20.07
C LEU A 227 2.96 3.13 -20.74
N VAL A 228 3.59 4.21 -20.30
CA VAL A 228 3.39 5.56 -20.84
C VAL A 228 4.74 6.23 -21.08
N SER A 229 5.02 6.57 -22.34
CA SER A 229 6.09 7.48 -22.71
C SER A 229 5.70 8.91 -22.35
N LYS A 230 6.56 9.59 -21.59
CA LYS A 230 6.46 10.98 -21.16
C LYS A 230 7.65 11.75 -21.75
N GLY A 231 7.76 11.76 -23.07
CA GLY A 231 8.91 12.34 -23.77
C GLY A 231 10.14 11.46 -23.62
N ASN A 232 11.03 11.82 -22.68
CA ASN A 232 12.27 11.09 -22.43
C ASN A 232 12.20 10.19 -21.19
N SER A 233 11.04 10.13 -20.53
CA SER A 233 10.85 9.29 -19.35
C SER A 233 9.69 8.30 -19.52
N LEU A 234 9.79 7.19 -18.82
CA LEU A 234 8.82 6.11 -18.78
C LEU A 234 8.07 6.19 -17.45
N LEU A 235 6.74 6.22 -17.56
CA LEU A 235 5.83 5.95 -16.46
C LEU A 235 5.29 4.52 -16.61
N VAL A 236 5.38 3.74 -15.54
CA VAL A 236 4.80 2.40 -15.46
C VAL A 236 3.77 2.38 -14.35
N VAL A 237 2.53 2.04 -14.70
CA VAL A 237 1.40 1.97 -13.76
C VAL A 237 0.90 0.54 -13.71
N ASN A 238 0.85 -0.05 -12.52
CA ASN A 238 0.22 -1.34 -12.30
C ASN A 238 -1.25 -1.14 -11.98
N HIS A 239 -2.10 -1.76 -12.79
CA HIS A 239 -3.54 -1.88 -12.55
C HIS A 239 -3.80 -3.27 -11.98
N VAL A 240 -4.25 -3.33 -10.74
CA VAL A 240 -4.40 -4.57 -9.99
C VAL A 240 -5.71 -4.54 -9.21
N ASN A 241 -6.31 -5.71 -9.02
CA ASN A 241 -7.49 -5.86 -8.18
C ASN A 241 -7.20 -5.31 -6.78
N PHE A 242 -8.14 -4.53 -6.26
CA PHE A 242 -7.96 -3.75 -5.05
C PHE A 242 -7.67 -4.59 -3.80
N GLU A 243 -8.30 -5.76 -3.66
CA GLU A 243 -8.01 -6.68 -2.54
C GLU A 243 -6.64 -7.36 -2.72
N GLN A 244 -6.25 -7.68 -3.95
CA GLN A 244 -4.94 -8.27 -4.22
C GLN A 244 -3.78 -7.28 -3.99
N TYR A 245 -3.98 -6.00 -4.29
CA TYR A 245 -3.03 -4.93 -3.95
C TYR A 245 -2.66 -4.95 -2.46
N LEU A 246 -3.65 -5.14 -1.59
CA LEU A 246 -3.47 -5.14 -0.14
C LEU A 246 -2.60 -6.29 0.36
N TYR A 247 -2.52 -7.41 -0.36
CA TYR A 247 -1.59 -8.49 -0.01
C TYR A 247 -0.14 -8.01 0.04
N SER A 248 0.24 -7.17 -0.93
CA SER A 248 1.59 -6.61 -1.00
C SER A 248 1.80 -5.51 0.03
N VAL A 249 0.80 -4.65 0.23
CA VAL A 249 0.89 -3.52 1.18
C VAL A 249 0.97 -4.03 2.61
N VAL A 250 0.02 -4.84 3.06
CA VAL A 250 0.05 -5.41 4.42
C VAL A 250 1.37 -6.13 4.65
N GLY A 251 1.83 -6.86 3.63
CA GLY A 251 3.09 -7.56 3.70
C GLY A 251 4.36 -6.72 3.71
N SER A 252 4.27 -5.49 3.22
CA SER A 252 5.37 -4.51 3.25
C SER A 252 5.40 -3.68 4.53
N GLU A 253 4.24 -3.53 5.18
CA GLU A 253 4.01 -2.64 6.32
C GLU A 253 4.16 -3.38 7.67
N MET A 254 3.87 -4.68 7.70
CA MET A 254 4.04 -5.50 8.91
C MET A 254 4.78 -6.81 8.60
N HIS A 255 5.52 -7.32 9.59
CA HIS A 255 6.21 -8.61 9.49
C HIS A 255 5.22 -9.78 9.43
N ALA A 256 5.59 -10.86 8.73
CA ALA A 256 4.73 -12.04 8.53
C ALA A 256 4.30 -12.75 9.82
N ASN A 257 5.07 -12.62 10.89
CA ASN A 257 4.80 -13.19 12.21
C ASN A 257 4.04 -12.24 13.15
N ALA A 258 3.59 -11.08 12.67
CA ALA A 258 2.76 -10.19 13.46
C ALA A 258 1.45 -10.88 13.88
N PRO A 259 0.92 -10.58 15.08
CA PRO A 259 -0.37 -11.09 15.52
C PRO A 259 -1.47 -10.84 14.47
N THR A 260 -2.33 -11.82 14.28
CA THR A 260 -3.39 -11.78 13.24
C THR A 260 -4.28 -10.54 13.38
N GLU A 261 -4.60 -10.14 14.61
CA GLU A 261 -5.45 -8.96 14.87
C GLU A 261 -4.77 -7.64 14.47
N ALA A 262 -3.45 -7.53 14.64
CA ALA A 262 -2.70 -6.37 14.17
C ALA A 262 -2.63 -6.33 12.63
N LEU A 263 -2.43 -7.49 11.97
CA LEU A 263 -2.48 -7.59 10.51
C LEU A 263 -3.86 -7.24 9.94
N LYS A 264 -4.95 -7.62 10.62
CA LYS A 264 -6.33 -7.24 10.25
C LYS A 264 -6.55 -5.73 10.38
N ALA A 265 -6.09 -5.11 11.47
CA ALA A 265 -6.15 -3.67 11.65
C ALA A 265 -5.37 -2.94 10.54
N GLN A 266 -4.16 -3.40 10.23
CA GLN A 266 -3.35 -2.89 9.12
C GLN A 266 -4.05 -3.04 7.77
N ALA A 267 -4.72 -4.16 7.51
CA ALA A 267 -5.45 -4.37 6.25
C ALA A 267 -6.58 -3.35 6.07
N ILE A 268 -7.35 -3.07 7.12
CA ILE A 268 -8.47 -2.11 7.08
C ILE A 268 -7.96 -0.67 6.94
N ALA A 269 -6.93 -0.30 7.70
CA ALA A 269 -6.28 0.99 7.52
C ALA A 269 -5.72 1.11 6.09
N ALA A 270 -4.96 0.13 5.62
CA ALA A 270 -4.39 0.18 4.28
C ALA A 270 -5.45 0.31 3.18
N ARG A 271 -6.57 -0.41 3.29
CA ARG A 271 -7.72 -0.30 2.38
C ARG A 271 -8.36 1.09 2.40
N SER A 272 -8.54 1.67 3.57
CA SER A 272 -9.19 2.98 3.72
C SER A 272 -8.34 4.09 3.12
N TYR A 273 -7.03 4.09 3.39
CA TYR A 273 -6.07 5.01 2.77
C TYR A 273 -6.08 4.90 1.24
N ALA A 274 -5.98 3.68 0.72
CA ALA A 274 -5.92 3.43 -0.71
C ALA A 274 -7.23 3.86 -1.41
N LEU A 275 -8.40 3.61 -0.80
CA LEU A 275 -9.68 4.02 -1.34
C LEU A 275 -9.83 5.54 -1.44
N VAL A 276 -9.34 6.29 -0.44
CA VAL A 276 -9.30 7.77 -0.50
C VAL A 276 -8.51 8.23 -1.73
N HIS A 277 -7.41 7.55 -2.06
CA HIS A 277 -6.57 7.88 -3.21
C HIS A 277 -7.17 7.42 -4.54
N MET A 278 -8.08 6.45 -4.56
CA MET A 278 -8.90 6.16 -5.74
C MET A 278 -9.95 7.25 -5.99
N ILE A 279 -10.53 7.81 -4.92
CA ILE A 279 -11.49 8.93 -4.99
C ILE A 279 -10.78 10.24 -5.35
N ARG A 280 -9.56 10.45 -4.85
CA ARG A 280 -8.73 11.65 -5.07
C ARG A 280 -7.37 11.24 -5.64
N PRO A 281 -7.31 10.86 -6.91
CA PRO A 281 -6.10 10.32 -7.50
C PRO A 281 -4.99 11.36 -7.60
N ALA A 282 -3.76 10.90 -7.37
CA ALA A 282 -2.55 11.72 -7.48
C ALA A 282 -2.34 12.29 -8.90
N SER A 283 -2.87 11.62 -9.92
CA SER A 283 -2.89 12.11 -11.30
C SER A 283 -4.00 11.45 -12.14
N SER A 284 -4.16 11.89 -13.38
CA SER A 284 -5.03 11.19 -14.33
C SER A 284 -4.56 9.76 -14.68
N TRP A 285 -3.28 9.45 -14.46
CA TRP A 285 -2.69 8.15 -14.83
C TRP A 285 -2.74 7.11 -13.71
N TYR A 286 -2.69 7.54 -12.45
CA TYR A 286 -2.57 6.66 -11.31
C TYR A 286 -3.16 7.28 -10.05
N ASP A 287 -3.59 6.43 -9.13
CA ASP A 287 -4.25 6.79 -7.88
C ASP A 287 -3.21 7.18 -6.83
N LEU A 288 -2.16 6.36 -6.67
CA LEU A 288 -1.04 6.63 -5.75
C LEU A 288 0.30 6.06 -6.25
N GLY A 289 1.39 6.38 -5.55
CA GLY A 289 2.72 5.79 -5.76
C GLY A 289 2.99 4.56 -4.90
N ASN A 290 4.20 4.01 -4.97
CA ASN A 290 4.58 2.75 -4.30
C ASN A 290 5.63 2.88 -3.17
N THR A 291 5.91 4.09 -2.68
CA THR A 291 6.97 4.39 -1.68
C THR A 291 6.40 4.73 -0.30
N GLN A 292 7.25 4.90 0.71
CA GLN A 292 6.83 5.28 2.09
C GLN A 292 6.10 6.63 2.18
N ARG A 293 6.17 7.48 1.14
CA ARG A 293 5.33 8.69 1.07
C ARG A 293 3.85 8.34 0.93
N TRP A 294 3.57 7.18 0.38
CA TRP A 294 2.26 6.62 0.15
C TRP A 294 2.14 5.37 1.03
N GLN A 295 1.90 4.22 0.42
CA GLN A 295 2.03 2.92 1.04
C GLN A 295 3.10 2.13 0.30
N VAL A 296 3.84 1.32 1.03
CA VAL A 296 4.90 0.52 0.42
C VAL A 296 4.27 -0.62 -0.38
N TYR A 297 4.39 -0.56 -1.71
CA TYR A 297 3.87 -1.59 -2.62
C TYR A 297 5.02 -2.28 -3.36
N LYS A 298 5.25 -3.56 -3.05
CA LYS A 298 6.39 -4.34 -3.53
C LYS A 298 6.00 -5.49 -4.47
N GLY A 299 4.79 -5.49 -5.02
CA GLY A 299 4.27 -6.62 -5.79
C GLY A 299 4.31 -7.90 -4.96
N LEU A 300 4.67 -9.02 -5.57
CA LEU A 300 4.66 -10.32 -4.88
C LEU A 300 5.79 -10.50 -3.85
N ASN A 301 6.84 -9.67 -3.87
CA ASN A 301 8.02 -9.87 -3.01
C ASN A 301 7.74 -9.72 -1.51
N SER A 302 6.64 -9.08 -1.14
CA SER A 302 6.23 -8.86 0.25
C SER A 302 5.03 -9.70 0.66
N GLU A 303 4.44 -10.48 -0.25
CA GLU A 303 3.24 -11.25 0.05
C GLU A 303 3.56 -12.44 0.95
N TYR A 304 2.71 -12.68 1.95
CA TYR A 304 2.76 -13.87 2.81
C TYR A 304 1.36 -14.32 3.22
N ASN A 305 1.20 -15.61 3.53
CA ASN A 305 -0.10 -16.22 3.78
C ASN A 305 -0.89 -15.59 4.94
N THR A 306 -0.21 -15.14 6.01
CA THR A 306 -0.86 -14.45 7.14
C THR A 306 -1.44 -13.09 6.74
N GLY A 307 -0.80 -12.37 5.82
CA GLY A 307 -1.26 -11.10 5.26
C GLY A 307 -2.43 -11.34 4.31
N HIS A 308 -2.37 -12.38 3.48
CA HIS A 308 -3.52 -12.82 2.67
C HIS A 308 -4.72 -13.13 3.55
N HIS A 309 -4.51 -13.88 4.63
CA HIS A 309 -5.56 -14.24 5.57
C HIS A 309 -6.18 -12.99 6.23
N ALA A 310 -5.37 -12.04 6.69
CA ALA A 310 -5.85 -10.80 7.30
C ALA A 310 -6.68 -9.94 6.33
N VAL A 311 -6.21 -9.79 5.08
CA VAL A 311 -6.94 -9.06 4.03
C VAL A 311 -8.27 -9.74 3.73
N ARG A 312 -8.29 -11.06 3.52
CA ARG A 312 -9.52 -11.82 3.25
C ARG A 312 -10.51 -11.81 4.41
N SER A 313 -10.01 -11.92 5.65
CA SER A 313 -10.84 -11.88 6.86
C SER A 313 -11.50 -10.52 7.09
N THR A 314 -10.94 -9.46 6.50
CA THR A 314 -11.44 -8.09 6.59
C THR A 314 -11.94 -7.56 5.25
N LYS A 315 -12.31 -8.47 4.32
CA LYS A 315 -12.68 -8.12 2.93
C LYS A 315 -13.67 -6.96 2.87
N GLY A 316 -13.32 -5.91 2.14
CA GLY A 316 -14.07 -4.66 1.99
C GLY A 316 -14.42 -3.90 3.27
N GLN A 317 -13.86 -4.23 4.44
CA GLN A 317 -13.99 -3.41 5.63
C GLN A 317 -13.09 -2.18 5.52
N ILE A 318 -13.65 -1.00 5.81
CA ILE A 318 -12.98 0.29 5.80
C ILE A 318 -13.30 1.09 7.07
N LEU A 319 -12.45 2.06 7.38
CA LEU A 319 -12.73 3.10 8.36
C LEU A 319 -13.68 4.13 7.76
N SER A 320 -14.76 4.43 8.48
CA SER A 320 -15.79 5.37 8.04
C SER A 320 -16.25 6.29 9.16
N HIS A 321 -16.56 7.53 8.81
CA HIS A 321 -17.14 8.52 9.71
C HIS A 321 -18.22 9.30 8.97
N ARG A 322 -19.45 9.27 9.51
CA ARG A 322 -20.65 9.92 8.92
C ARG A 322 -20.88 9.54 7.44
N GLY A 323 -20.71 8.26 7.13
CA GLY A 323 -20.91 7.70 5.78
C GLY A 323 -19.75 7.95 4.80
N GLY A 324 -18.77 8.79 5.13
CA GLY A 324 -17.56 8.98 4.34
C GLY A 324 -16.45 7.99 4.71
N VAL A 325 -15.56 7.68 3.77
CA VAL A 325 -14.30 6.97 4.06
C VAL A 325 -13.33 7.89 4.79
N VAL A 326 -12.61 7.35 5.77
CA VAL A 326 -11.56 8.07 6.51
C VAL A 326 -10.19 7.78 5.92
N GLU A 327 -9.41 8.83 5.67
CA GLU A 327 -8.00 8.69 5.31
C GLU A 327 -7.20 8.25 6.55
N SER A 328 -6.89 6.96 6.60
CA SER A 328 -6.22 6.33 7.73
C SER A 328 -4.71 6.47 7.62
N LEU A 329 -4.16 7.50 8.27
CA LEU A 329 -2.72 7.63 8.43
C LEU A 329 -2.20 6.54 9.37
N TYR A 330 -1.02 6.00 9.08
CA TYR A 330 -0.31 5.04 9.94
C TYR A 330 1.20 5.17 9.73
N ALA A 331 1.99 4.76 10.72
CA ALA A 331 3.45 4.78 10.64
C ALA A 331 4.09 3.68 11.50
N ALA A 332 5.39 3.44 11.30
CA ALA A 332 6.11 2.36 11.97
C ALA A 332 6.04 2.42 13.50
N THR A 333 6.19 3.61 14.08
CA THR A 333 6.20 3.81 15.54
C THR A 333 5.32 4.98 15.97
N ASP A 334 4.92 4.99 17.24
CA ASP A 334 4.13 6.06 17.85
C ASP A 334 4.85 7.42 17.77
N GLU A 335 6.18 7.43 17.90
CA GLU A 335 6.99 8.64 17.71
C GLU A 335 6.84 9.20 16.28
N ILE A 336 6.83 8.33 15.27
CA ILE A 336 6.63 8.76 13.88
C ILE A 336 5.21 9.29 13.69
N VAL A 337 4.20 8.64 14.27
CA VAL A 337 2.82 9.15 14.23
C VAL A 337 2.73 10.54 14.88
N ALA A 338 3.34 10.72 16.05
CA ALA A 338 3.37 11.99 16.77
C ALA A 338 3.98 13.10 15.94
N ARG A 339 5.17 12.88 15.36
CA ARG A 339 5.89 13.90 14.60
C ARG A 339 5.34 14.14 13.19
N ALA A 340 4.99 13.07 12.45
CA ALA A 340 4.66 13.15 11.02
C ALA A 340 3.16 13.39 10.79
N HIS A 341 2.31 12.95 11.71
CA HIS A 341 0.85 13.02 11.58
C HIS A 341 0.18 13.83 12.69
N LYS A 342 0.97 14.53 13.51
CA LYS A 342 0.50 15.31 14.66
C LYS A 342 -0.29 14.45 15.65
N GLY A 343 0.17 13.22 15.86
CA GLY A 343 -0.45 12.25 16.77
C GLY A 343 -1.70 11.55 16.22
N ARG A 344 -2.05 11.76 14.94
CA ARG A 344 -3.23 11.15 14.32
C ARG A 344 -2.82 9.98 13.44
N GLY A 345 -3.28 8.78 13.77
CA GLY A 345 -3.02 7.59 12.98
C GLY A 345 -2.55 6.42 13.81
N MET A 346 -2.42 5.27 13.17
CA MET A 346 -2.04 4.03 13.81
C MET A 346 -0.52 3.83 13.85
N SER A 347 0.00 3.47 15.01
CA SER A 347 1.37 2.96 15.15
C SER A 347 1.39 1.47 14.86
N GLN A 348 2.25 1.01 13.95
CA GLN A 348 2.39 -0.41 13.60
C GLN A 348 2.94 -1.21 14.79
N THR A 349 3.97 -0.69 15.47
CA THR A 349 4.51 -1.32 16.69
C THR A 349 3.49 -1.33 17.82
N GLY A 350 2.74 -0.24 18.00
CA GLY A 350 1.75 -0.18 19.06
C GLY A 350 0.53 -1.08 18.78
N ALA A 351 0.07 -1.19 17.53
CA ALA A 351 -0.94 -2.16 17.12
C ALA A 351 -0.49 -3.62 17.36
N TYR A 352 0.77 -3.92 17.07
CA TYR A 352 1.38 -5.21 17.37
C TYR A 352 1.33 -5.53 18.87
N GLU A 353 1.74 -4.58 19.72
CA GLU A 353 1.75 -4.76 21.18
C GLU A 353 0.34 -4.86 21.77
N LEU A 354 -0.63 -4.08 21.28
CA LEU A 354 -2.03 -4.21 21.67
C LEU A 354 -2.57 -5.61 21.34
N ALA A 355 -2.30 -6.12 20.14
CA ALA A 355 -2.73 -7.46 19.76
C ALA A 355 -2.10 -8.55 20.65
N ARG A 356 -0.82 -8.39 21.05
CA ARG A 356 -0.18 -9.29 22.01
C ARG A 356 -0.81 -9.27 23.40
N LYS A 357 -1.43 -8.15 23.78
CA LYS A 357 -2.19 -7.98 25.02
C LYS A 357 -3.64 -8.50 24.92
N GLY A 358 -4.00 -9.14 23.80
CA GLY A 358 -5.32 -9.73 23.59
C GLY A 358 -6.36 -8.78 22.98
N TYR A 359 -5.93 -7.63 22.46
CA TYR A 359 -6.84 -6.74 21.74
C TYR A 359 -7.17 -7.31 20.37
N ASP A 360 -8.45 -7.30 20.00
CA ASP A 360 -8.92 -7.58 18.65
C ASP A 360 -8.65 -6.39 17.71
N TYR A 361 -8.77 -6.62 16.40
CA TYR A 361 -8.50 -5.59 15.40
C TYR A 361 -9.44 -4.37 15.49
N GLN A 362 -10.66 -4.55 16.00
CA GLN A 362 -11.65 -3.47 16.13
C GLN A 362 -11.24 -2.55 17.28
N GLN A 363 -10.85 -3.11 18.42
CA GLN A 363 -10.33 -2.37 19.57
C GLN A 363 -9.04 -1.63 19.22
N ILE A 364 -8.14 -2.26 18.44
CA ILE A 364 -6.92 -1.61 17.96
C ILE A 364 -7.27 -0.39 17.10
N LEU A 365 -8.21 -0.53 16.17
CA LEU A 365 -8.64 0.58 15.32
C LEU A 365 -9.37 1.67 16.12
N ASP A 366 -10.25 1.31 17.06
CA ASP A 366 -10.94 2.24 17.94
C ASP A 366 -9.95 3.05 18.81
N TYR A 367 -8.86 2.41 19.26
CA TYR A 367 -7.80 3.07 20.02
C TYR A 367 -7.09 4.15 19.19
N TYR A 368 -6.74 3.86 17.93
CA TYR A 368 -5.97 4.78 17.08
C TYR A 368 -6.83 5.79 16.30
N TYR A 369 -8.10 5.48 16.07
CA TYR A 369 -9.03 6.28 15.28
C TYR A 369 -10.31 6.57 16.08
N PRO A 370 -10.22 7.30 17.21
CA PRO A 370 -11.36 7.54 18.07
C PRO A 370 -12.49 8.28 17.33
N GLY A 371 -13.72 7.79 17.52
CA GLY A 371 -14.90 8.33 16.86
C GLY A 371 -15.12 7.85 15.42
N VAL A 372 -14.20 7.07 14.86
CA VAL A 372 -14.36 6.41 13.56
C VAL A 372 -15.03 5.05 13.79
N GLY A 373 -15.88 4.64 12.85
CA GLY A 373 -16.50 3.32 12.84
C GLY A 373 -15.97 2.47 11.69
N LEU A 374 -16.38 1.21 11.67
CA LEU A 374 -16.16 0.33 10.53
C LEU A 374 -17.37 0.38 9.60
N ALA A 375 -17.11 0.40 8.29
CA ALA A 375 -18.11 0.19 7.26
C ALA A 375 -17.65 -0.90 6.30
N ARG A 376 -18.56 -1.39 5.47
CA ARG A 376 -18.28 -2.38 4.42
C ARG A 376 -18.60 -1.80 3.06
N LEU A 377 -17.68 -1.94 2.12
CA LEU A 377 -17.89 -1.58 0.73
C LEU A 377 -18.93 -2.49 0.10
N VAL A 378 -19.98 -1.93 -0.48
CA VAL A 378 -21.01 -2.68 -1.20
C VAL A 378 -21.19 -2.06 -2.59
N LEU A 379 -21.48 -2.90 -3.58
CA LEU A 379 -21.97 -2.41 -4.87
C LEU A 379 -23.45 -2.07 -4.68
N SER A 380 -23.81 -0.83 -4.94
CA SER A 380 -25.20 -0.44 -5.18
C SER A 380 -25.58 -0.90 -6.59
N ASN A 381 -26.61 -1.74 -6.67
CA ASN A 381 -27.24 -2.09 -7.95
C ASN A 381 -28.16 -0.97 -8.42
#